data_AF-A0A0C9Z6D5-F1
#
_entry.id   AF-A0A0C9Z6D5-F1
#
_cell.length_a   1.000
_cell.length_b   1.000
_cell.length_c   1.000
_cell.angle_alpha   90.00
_cell.angle_beta   90.00
_cell.angle_gamma   90.00
#
_symmetry.space_group_name_H-M   'P 1'
#
loop_
_entity.id
_entity.type
_entity.pdbx_description
1 polymer ?
#
loop_
_entity_poly.entity_id
_entity_poly.type
_entity_poly.pdbx_seq_one_letter_code
_entity_poly.pdbx_strand_id
1 'polypeptide(L)'
;MENLKTAIIASPALCSINYNSALPVILTVDTSNIAVGYILMQEDKGGKRFPAHFGSITLNDQEQCYSQAKLELFSLFRALHDVWLYIFGMWNLVVEVDARYIKGMINNPDLQPNATINQWITGILLFDFKLVHVPTAKHAAPDGLSRRPKAKEDPKVDEQEYEGWVDECGAFAIELMNCCEPKSQLLCPTEILPSEYYSPNTLPQDKAMQRDERLEVVKEFLEMKKPPDGLEEKEIESLVQLATHYFVKGGEL
;
A
#
# COMPACT_ATOMS: atom_id res chain seq x y z
N MET A 1 4.14 13.90 34.13
CA MET A 1 3.85 13.45 32.76
C MET A 1 4.81 14.12 31.76
N GLU A 2 5.07 15.43 31.90
CA GLU A 2 6.07 16.18 31.10
C GLU A 2 7.48 15.58 31.07
N ASN A 3 8.04 15.15 32.21
CA ASN A 3 9.37 14.54 32.23
C ASN A 3 9.47 13.26 31.37
N LEU A 4 8.38 12.49 31.27
CA LEU A 4 8.33 11.29 30.43
C LEU A 4 8.24 11.69 28.94
N LYS A 5 7.42 12.69 28.61
CA LYS A 5 7.37 13.24 27.24
C LYS A 5 8.72 13.80 26.81
N THR A 6 9.38 14.58 27.66
CA THR A 6 10.72 15.13 27.37
C THR A 6 11.76 14.03 27.23
N ALA A 7 11.73 12.99 28.07
CA ALA A 7 12.62 11.84 27.96
C ALA A 7 12.38 11.03 26.67
N ILE A 8 11.13 10.90 26.22
CA ILE A 8 10.78 10.25 24.95
C ILE A 8 11.24 11.11 23.76
N ILE A 9 11.02 12.43 23.79
CA ILE A 9 11.44 13.36 22.73
C ILE A 9 12.96 13.43 22.61
N ALA A 10 13.67 13.44 23.74
CA ALA A 10 15.13 13.47 23.78
C ALA A 10 15.77 12.07 23.65
N SER A 11 14.97 11.01 23.51
CA SER A 11 15.48 9.66 23.44
C SER A 11 16.21 9.43 22.11
N PRO A 12 17.51 9.10 22.13
CA PRO A 12 18.25 8.76 20.93
C PRO A 12 17.86 7.38 20.37
N ALA A 13 16.89 6.70 20.98
CA ALA A 13 16.44 5.37 20.57
C ALA A 13 15.46 5.43 19.38
N LEU A 14 14.75 6.55 19.19
CA LEU A 14 13.85 6.77 18.06
C LEU A 14 14.37 7.92 17.21
N CYS A 15 14.48 7.74 15.90
CA CYS A 15 14.91 8.79 14.99
C CYS A 15 13.98 8.86 13.80
N SER A 16 13.58 10.08 13.40
CA SER A 16 12.81 10.27 12.18
C SER A 16 13.65 9.93 10.94
N ILE A 17 13.00 9.43 9.90
CA ILE A 17 13.66 9.18 8.63
C ILE A 17 14.13 10.49 8.01
N ASN A 18 15.42 10.57 7.70
CA ASN A 18 16.01 11.65 6.92
C ASN A 18 16.00 11.29 5.44
N TYR A 19 14.99 11.78 4.73
CA TYR A 19 14.77 11.56 3.29
C TYR A 19 15.85 12.17 2.39
N ASN A 20 16.62 13.16 2.89
CA ASN A 20 17.72 13.76 2.14
C ASN A 20 19.03 12.95 2.25
N SER A 21 19.03 11.90 3.07
CA SER A 21 20.18 11.04 3.27
C SER A 21 20.22 9.93 2.23
N ALA A 22 21.40 9.67 1.68
CA ALA A 22 21.66 8.49 0.85
C ALA A 22 21.79 7.18 1.67
N LEU A 23 21.75 7.27 3.00
CA LEU A 23 21.90 6.11 3.89
C LEU A 23 20.67 5.20 3.83
N PRO A 24 20.83 3.87 3.93
CA PRO A 24 19.71 2.94 3.79
C PRO A 24 18.57 3.20 4.77
N VAL A 25 17.35 3.14 4.24
CA VAL A 25 16.13 2.99 5.04
C VAL A 25 15.77 1.51 5.01
N ILE A 26 15.54 0.91 6.17
CA ILE A 26 15.39 -0.53 6.34
C ILE A 26 14.02 -0.84 6.89
N LEU A 27 13.24 -1.62 6.15
CA LEU A 27 12.00 -2.21 6.61
C LEU A 27 12.25 -3.68 6.90
N THR A 28 12.24 -4.04 8.18
CA THR A 28 12.35 -5.44 8.61
C THR A 28 10.96 -5.98 8.88
N VAL A 29 10.59 -7.11 8.25
CA VAL A 29 9.24 -7.71 8.34
C VAL A 29 9.35 -9.14 8.82
N ASP A 30 8.50 -9.53 9.75
CA ASP A 30 8.35 -10.88 10.28
C ASP A 30 6.88 -11.25 10.40
N THR A 31 6.59 -12.54 10.31
CA THR A 31 5.22 -13.05 10.33
C THR A 31 5.09 -14.21 11.29
N SER A 32 4.05 -14.17 12.12
CA SER A 32 3.58 -15.35 12.83
C SER A 32 2.16 -15.71 12.39
N ASN A 33 1.61 -16.77 12.98
CA ASN A 33 0.20 -17.11 12.81
C ASN A 33 -0.76 -16.20 13.59
N ILE A 34 -0.27 -15.10 14.18
CA ILE A 34 -1.07 -14.14 14.97
C ILE A 34 -1.08 -12.75 14.32
N ALA A 35 0.09 -12.25 13.93
CA ALA A 35 0.24 -10.90 13.41
C ALA A 35 1.45 -10.79 12.47
N VAL A 36 1.46 -9.72 11.68
CA VAL A 36 2.60 -9.22 10.93
C VAL A 36 3.32 -8.20 11.79
N GLY A 37 4.57 -8.46 12.13
CA GLY A 37 5.44 -7.54 12.86
C GLY A 37 6.40 -6.85 11.90
N TYR A 38 6.57 -5.53 12.02
CA TYR A 38 7.57 -4.84 11.22
C TYR A 38 8.21 -3.67 11.96
N ILE A 39 9.42 -3.29 11.51
CA ILE A 39 10.17 -2.16 12.04
C ILE A 39 10.77 -1.38 10.86
N LEU A 40 10.48 -0.09 10.79
CA LEU A 40 11.12 0.85 9.87
C LEU A 40 12.27 1.56 10.59
N MET A 41 13.47 1.50 10.03
CA MET A 41 14.71 2.02 10.61
C MET A 41 15.50 2.81 9.56
N GLN A 42 16.41 3.67 10.02
CA GLN A 42 17.44 4.26 9.16
C GLN A 42 18.83 3.93 9.69
N GLU A 43 19.76 3.56 8.81
CA GLU A 43 21.18 3.42 9.15
C GLU A 43 21.87 4.79 9.24
N ASP A 44 22.77 4.93 10.21
CA ASP A 44 23.69 6.06 10.27
C ASP A 44 24.99 5.78 9.50
N LYS A 45 25.90 6.76 9.49
CA LYS A 45 27.21 6.63 8.83
C LYS A 45 28.11 5.53 9.44
N GLY A 46 27.82 5.12 10.66
CA GLY A 46 28.52 4.05 11.37
C GLY A 46 27.87 2.67 11.21
N GLY A 47 26.79 2.55 10.42
CA GLY A 47 26.04 1.31 10.25
C GLY A 47 25.13 0.97 11.43
N LYS A 48 24.93 1.90 12.38
CA LYS A 48 23.98 1.73 13.47
C LYS A 48 22.58 2.05 12.96
N ARG A 49 21.63 1.18 13.29
CA ARG A 49 20.22 1.31 12.89
C ARG A 49 19.42 2.02 13.98
N PHE A 50 18.64 3.00 13.58
CA PHE A 50 17.74 3.75 14.45
C PHE A 50 16.30 3.55 14.02
N PRO A 51 15.44 2.95 14.86
CA PRO A 51 14.02 2.81 14.57
C PRO A 51 13.31 4.15 14.45
N ALA A 52 12.47 4.26 13.44
CA ALA A 52 11.56 5.37 13.20
C ALA A 52 10.10 4.96 13.46
N HIS A 53 9.75 3.73 13.08
CA HIS A 53 8.39 3.22 13.22
C HIS A 53 8.38 1.73 13.57
N PHE A 54 7.39 1.32 14.36
CA PHE A 54 7.12 -0.07 14.71
C PHE A 54 5.66 -0.36 14.42
N GLY A 55 5.37 -1.53 13.85
CA GLY A 55 4.00 -1.95 13.61
C GLY A 55 3.77 -3.42 13.92
N SER A 56 2.51 -3.73 14.25
CA SER A 56 2.03 -5.08 14.53
C SER A 56 0.59 -5.16 14.01
N ILE A 57 0.40 -5.75 12.83
CA ILE A 57 -0.90 -5.85 12.16
C ILE A 57 -1.48 -7.23 12.43
N THR A 58 -2.58 -7.31 13.18
CA THR A 58 -3.16 -8.61 13.57
C THR A 58 -3.86 -9.30 12.42
N LEU A 59 -3.72 -10.63 12.37
CA LEU A 59 -4.36 -11.45 11.36
C LEU A 59 -5.80 -11.77 11.75
N ASN A 60 -6.71 -11.74 10.77
CA ASN A 60 -8.08 -12.24 10.93
C ASN A 60 -8.12 -13.79 10.86
N ASP A 61 -9.25 -14.39 11.20
CA ASP A 61 -9.36 -15.86 11.30
C ASP A 61 -9.07 -16.58 9.95
N GLN A 62 -9.38 -15.94 8.82
CA GLN A 62 -9.09 -16.47 7.49
C GLN A 62 -7.59 -16.37 7.16
N GLU A 63 -6.98 -15.21 7.44
CA GLU A 63 -5.56 -14.95 7.21
C GLU A 63 -4.68 -15.88 8.04
N GLN A 64 -5.06 -16.18 9.29
CA GLN A 64 -4.35 -17.14 10.15
C GLN A 64 -4.30 -18.55 9.56
N CYS A 65 -5.22 -18.89 8.65
CA CYS A 65 -5.27 -20.19 7.97
C CYS A 65 -4.43 -20.25 6.67
N TYR A 66 -3.78 -19.15 6.27
CA TYR A 66 -2.91 -19.15 5.10
C TYR A 66 -1.69 -20.05 5.29
N SER A 67 -1.20 -20.62 4.19
CA SER A 67 0.06 -21.38 4.22
C SER A 67 1.23 -20.45 4.58
N GLN A 68 2.30 -20.99 5.18
CA GLN A 68 3.45 -20.17 5.56
C GLN A 68 3.97 -19.30 4.41
N ALA A 69 4.12 -19.88 3.22
CA ALA A 69 4.60 -19.12 2.06
C ALA A 69 3.66 -17.98 1.65
N LYS A 70 2.35 -18.21 1.76
CA LYS A 70 1.34 -17.18 1.51
C LYS A 70 1.37 -16.09 2.58
N LEU A 71 1.53 -16.47 3.85
CA LEU A 71 1.67 -15.55 4.98
C LEU A 71 2.88 -14.63 4.83
N GLU A 72 4.06 -15.17 4.50
CA GLU A 72 5.28 -14.36 4.35
C GLU A 72 5.21 -13.37 3.19
N LEU A 73 4.50 -13.71 2.10
CA LEU A 73 4.28 -12.76 1.01
C LEU A 73 3.26 -11.71 1.39
N PHE A 74 2.16 -12.15 2.00
CA PHE A 74 1.09 -11.27 2.44
C PHE A 74 1.57 -10.27 3.50
N SER A 75 2.41 -10.71 4.43
CA SER A 75 2.97 -9.86 5.47
C SER A 75 3.88 -8.78 4.91
N LEU A 76 4.71 -9.12 3.91
CA LEU A 76 5.52 -8.16 3.19
C LEU A 76 4.63 -7.10 2.52
N PHE A 77 3.59 -7.54 1.80
CA PHE A 77 2.61 -6.63 1.20
C PHE A 77 1.95 -5.72 2.25
N ARG A 78 1.45 -6.26 3.36
CA ARG A 78 0.81 -5.48 4.43
C ARG A 78 1.75 -4.49 5.09
N ALA A 79 3.00 -4.89 5.36
CA ALA A 79 3.97 -4.00 5.97
C ALA A 79 4.30 -2.83 5.03
N LEU A 80 4.52 -3.09 3.74
CA LEU A 80 4.74 -2.04 2.74
C LEU A 80 3.55 -1.11 2.60
N HIS A 81 2.33 -1.67 2.57
CA HIS A 81 1.09 -0.89 2.57
C HIS A 81 1.01 -0.01 3.82
N ASP A 82 1.20 -0.55 5.02
CA ASP A 82 1.03 0.22 6.25
C ASP A 82 2.03 1.37 6.39
N VAL A 83 3.27 1.19 5.90
CA VAL A 83 4.29 2.25 5.91
C VAL A 83 4.37 3.06 4.62
N TRP A 84 3.45 2.88 3.67
CA TRP A 84 3.60 3.40 2.30
C TRP A 84 3.92 4.90 2.25
N LEU A 85 3.23 5.71 3.05
CA LEU A 85 3.44 7.16 3.14
C LEU A 85 4.87 7.56 3.55
N TYR A 86 5.56 6.68 4.28
CA TYR A 86 6.93 6.92 4.74
C TYR A 86 7.99 6.44 3.75
N ILE A 87 7.65 5.53 2.83
CA ILE A 87 8.66 4.86 1.98
C ILE A 87 8.45 5.06 0.48
N PHE A 88 7.30 5.61 0.08
CA PHE A 88 6.98 5.81 -1.33
C PHE A 88 8.01 6.71 -2.02
N GLY A 89 8.53 6.26 -3.17
CA GLY A 89 9.55 6.98 -3.94
C GLY A 89 10.98 6.93 -3.38
N MET A 90 11.25 6.12 -2.36
CA MET A 90 12.62 5.89 -1.87
C MET A 90 13.41 4.97 -2.80
N TRP A 91 14.60 5.40 -3.22
CA TRP A 91 15.53 4.58 -4.02
C TRP A 91 16.52 3.77 -3.16
N ASN A 92 16.66 4.11 -1.89
CA ASN A 92 17.59 3.52 -0.92
C ASN A 92 16.89 2.61 0.11
N LEU A 93 15.70 2.12 -0.22
CA LEU A 93 14.93 1.21 0.62
C LEU A 93 15.52 -0.21 0.56
N VAL A 94 15.69 -0.81 1.73
CA VAL A 94 16.10 -2.20 1.91
C VAL A 94 15.02 -2.91 2.71
N VAL A 95 14.52 -4.02 2.19
CA VAL A 95 13.53 -4.84 2.88
C VAL A 95 14.21 -6.10 3.38
N GLU A 96 14.10 -6.36 4.68
CA GLU A 96 14.68 -7.53 5.34
C GLU A 96 13.57 -8.51 5.76
N VAL A 97 13.64 -9.74 5.25
CA VAL A 97 12.72 -10.84 5.57
C VAL A 97 13.51 -12.09 5.95
N ASP A 98 12.92 -13.03 6.68
CA ASP A 98 13.58 -14.30 7.03
C ASP A 98 13.30 -15.45 6.04
N ALA A 99 12.37 -15.23 5.09
CA ALA A 99 11.97 -16.19 4.08
C ALA A 99 12.68 -16.00 2.73
N ARG A 100 13.64 -16.87 2.41
CA ARG A 100 14.42 -16.79 1.14
C ARG A 100 13.58 -16.92 -0.13
N TYR A 101 12.50 -17.69 -0.08
CA TYR A 101 11.69 -18.02 -1.25
C TYR A 101 10.83 -16.85 -1.73
N ILE A 102 10.62 -15.81 -0.92
CA ILE A 102 9.86 -14.61 -1.29
C ILE A 102 10.41 -13.95 -2.54
N LYS A 103 11.74 -13.89 -2.68
CA LYS A 103 12.38 -13.41 -3.89
C LYS A 103 11.95 -14.19 -5.14
N GLY A 104 11.82 -15.51 -5.02
CA GLY A 104 11.38 -16.38 -6.10
C GLY A 104 9.90 -16.16 -6.44
N MET A 105 9.06 -15.94 -5.43
CA MET A 105 7.62 -15.67 -5.61
C MET A 105 7.39 -14.35 -6.34
N ILE A 106 8.08 -13.27 -5.95
CA ILE A 106 7.96 -11.95 -6.59
C ILE A 106 8.45 -11.99 -8.04
N ASN A 107 9.56 -12.69 -8.31
CA ASN A 107 10.16 -12.73 -9.64
C ASN A 107 9.46 -13.65 -10.64
N ASN A 108 8.61 -14.58 -10.16
CA ASN A 108 7.94 -15.57 -11.02
C ASN A 108 6.44 -15.68 -10.66
N PRO A 109 5.66 -14.59 -10.82
CA PRO A 109 4.24 -14.59 -10.46
C PRO A 109 3.44 -15.60 -11.28
N ASP A 110 3.80 -15.84 -12.55
CA ASP A 110 3.12 -16.77 -13.47
C ASP A 110 3.12 -18.23 -12.99
N LEU A 111 4.02 -18.61 -12.09
CA LEU A 111 4.04 -19.95 -11.49
C LEU A 111 2.92 -20.15 -10.45
N GLN A 112 2.24 -19.08 -10.04
CA GLN A 112 1.16 -19.11 -9.06
C GLN A 112 -0.14 -18.62 -9.72
N PRO A 113 -1.05 -19.53 -10.16
CA PRO A 113 -2.31 -19.15 -10.79
C PRO A 113 -3.34 -18.69 -9.75
N ASN A 114 -3.01 -17.67 -8.95
CA ASN A 114 -3.89 -17.09 -7.95
C ASN A 114 -3.93 -15.56 -8.09
N ALA A 115 -5.09 -15.03 -8.49
CA ALA A 115 -5.30 -13.60 -8.74
C ALA A 115 -4.93 -12.74 -7.52
N THR A 116 -5.31 -13.15 -6.31
CA THR A 116 -5.04 -12.42 -5.07
C THR A 116 -3.54 -12.32 -4.77
N ILE A 117 -2.80 -13.41 -4.99
CA ILE A 117 -1.33 -13.41 -4.80
C ILE A 117 -0.67 -12.48 -5.81
N ASN A 118 -1.11 -12.52 -7.06
CA ASN A 118 -0.57 -11.65 -8.10
C ASN A 118 -0.87 -10.18 -7.81
N GLN A 119 -2.03 -9.86 -7.25
CA GLN A 119 -2.36 -8.50 -6.81
C GLN A 119 -1.44 -8.01 -5.69
N TRP A 120 -1.13 -8.86 -4.71
CA TRP A 120 -0.15 -8.52 -3.68
C TRP A 120 1.25 -8.32 -4.25
N ILE A 121 1.67 -9.17 -5.21
CA ILE A 121 2.94 -9.01 -5.91
C ILE A 121 2.97 -7.68 -6.66
N THR A 122 1.90 -7.33 -7.38
CA THR A 122 1.77 -6.03 -8.06
C THR A 122 1.91 -4.87 -7.06
N GLY A 123 1.22 -4.94 -5.92
CA GLY A 123 1.33 -3.93 -4.87
C GLY A 123 2.73 -3.82 -4.26
N ILE A 124 3.41 -4.96 -4.05
CA ILE A 124 4.82 -4.98 -3.61
C ILE A 124 5.72 -4.31 -4.66
N LEU A 125 5.50 -4.59 -5.94
CA LEU A 125 6.29 -4.07 -7.05
C LEU A 125 6.08 -2.57 -7.33
N LEU A 126 5.12 -1.92 -6.66
CA LEU A 126 4.99 -0.45 -6.69
C LEU A 126 6.18 0.27 -6.01
N PHE A 127 6.90 -0.43 -5.13
CA PHE A 127 8.04 0.13 -4.41
C PHE A 127 9.37 -0.28 -5.05
N ASP A 128 10.32 0.64 -5.12
CA ASP A 128 11.71 0.32 -5.43
C ASP A 128 12.45 -0.07 -4.14
N PHE A 129 12.95 -1.31 -4.07
CA PHE A 129 13.68 -1.77 -2.91
C PHE A 129 14.62 -2.94 -3.20
N LYS A 130 15.63 -3.06 -2.34
CA LYS A 130 16.49 -4.24 -2.29
C LYS A 130 15.96 -5.25 -1.27
N LEU A 131 15.51 -6.40 -1.73
CA LEU A 131 15.14 -7.51 -0.85
C LEU A 131 16.37 -8.27 -0.33
N VAL A 132 16.49 -8.40 1.00
CA VAL A 132 17.58 -9.06 1.71
C VAL A 132 17.01 -10.12 2.65
N HIS A 133 17.57 -11.34 2.58
CA HIS A 133 17.24 -12.37 3.55
C HIS A 133 18.11 -12.25 4.80
N VAL A 134 17.48 -12.20 5.97
CA VAL A 134 18.14 -12.20 7.29
C VAL A 134 17.82 -13.52 8.00
N PRO A 135 18.81 -14.27 8.51
CA PRO A 135 18.53 -15.48 9.29
C PRO A 135 17.67 -15.17 10.52
N THR A 136 16.67 -16.00 10.80
CA THR A 136 15.71 -15.84 11.92
C THR A 136 16.38 -15.52 13.27
N ALA A 137 17.57 -16.07 13.55
CA ALA A 137 18.33 -15.78 14.77
C ALA A 137 18.71 -14.30 14.96
N LYS A 138 18.78 -13.52 13.88
CA LYS A 138 19.05 -12.07 13.90
C LYS A 138 17.77 -11.23 13.76
N HIS A 139 16.61 -11.86 13.69
CA HIS A 139 15.31 -11.28 13.38
C HIS A 139 14.39 -11.18 14.62
N ALA A 140 14.97 -11.19 15.82
CA ALA A 140 14.22 -11.31 17.08
C ALA A 140 13.30 -10.11 17.40
N ALA A 141 13.66 -8.91 16.93
CA ALA A 141 12.87 -7.71 17.21
C ALA A 141 11.49 -7.72 16.52
N PRO A 142 11.38 -7.92 15.19
CA PRO A 142 10.09 -8.05 14.53
C PRO A 142 9.35 -9.35 14.92
N ASP A 143 10.05 -10.43 15.28
CA ASP A 143 9.42 -11.66 15.85
C ASP A 143 8.65 -11.39 17.15
N GLY A 144 9.15 -10.49 18.00
CA GLY A 144 8.41 -10.05 19.17
C GLY A 144 7.10 -9.32 18.83
N LEU A 145 7.09 -8.56 17.73
CA LEU A 145 5.92 -7.81 17.26
C LEU A 145 4.91 -8.73 16.57
N SER A 146 5.38 -9.67 15.75
CA SER A 146 4.53 -10.62 15.02
C SER A 146 3.77 -11.55 15.97
N ARG A 147 4.24 -11.74 17.21
CA ARG A 147 3.59 -12.58 18.24
C ARG A 147 2.70 -11.81 19.21
N ARG A 148 2.48 -10.51 19.00
CA ARG A 148 1.61 -9.71 19.87
C ARG A 148 0.15 -10.19 19.75
N PRO A 149 -0.51 -10.60 20.84
CA PRO A 149 -1.90 -11.02 20.79
C PRO A 149 -2.82 -9.85 20.42
N LYS A 150 -3.95 -10.18 19.80
CA LYS A 150 -4.97 -9.22 19.40
C LYS A 150 -5.58 -8.51 20.60
N ALA A 151 -5.59 -7.18 20.57
CA ALA A 151 -6.24 -6.32 21.55
C ALA A 151 -7.66 -5.97 21.09
N LYS A 152 -8.51 -5.51 22.02
CA LYS A 152 -9.90 -5.16 21.68
C LYS A 152 -9.98 -3.89 20.82
N GLU A 153 -8.97 -3.05 20.95
CA GLU A 153 -8.82 -1.75 20.30
C GLU A 153 -8.20 -1.87 18.90
N ASP A 154 -7.78 -3.08 18.49
CA ASP A 154 -7.15 -3.28 17.19
C ASP A 154 -8.15 -3.01 16.06
N PRO A 155 -7.75 -2.25 15.02
CA PRO A 155 -8.63 -1.95 13.90
C PRO A 155 -9.05 -3.23 13.19
N LYS A 156 -10.32 -3.29 12.79
CA LYS A 156 -10.81 -4.32 11.88
C LYS A 156 -10.41 -3.88 10.48
N VAL A 157 -9.40 -4.55 9.93
CA VAL A 157 -8.98 -4.34 8.54
C VAL A 157 -9.91 -5.13 7.62
N ASP A 158 -10.44 -4.48 6.59
CA ASP A 158 -11.22 -5.12 5.53
C ASP A 158 -10.27 -5.52 4.38
N GLU A 159 -10.40 -6.75 3.87
CA GLU A 159 -9.61 -7.19 2.71
C GLU A 159 -9.85 -6.31 1.47
N GLN A 160 -11.05 -5.73 1.35
CA GLN A 160 -11.43 -4.83 0.23
C GLN A 160 -10.63 -3.53 0.22
N GLU A 161 -10.13 -3.09 1.37
CA GLU A 161 -9.28 -1.89 1.50
C GLU A 161 -7.99 -2.04 0.68
N TYR A 162 -7.39 -3.25 0.73
CA TYR A 162 -6.15 -3.54 0.01
C TYR A 162 -6.33 -3.58 -1.50
N GLU A 163 -7.46 -4.13 -1.98
CA GLU A 163 -7.73 -4.20 -3.41
C GLU A 163 -7.89 -2.81 -4.01
N GLY A 164 -8.70 -1.95 -3.36
CA GLY A 164 -8.89 -0.56 -3.78
C GLY A 164 -7.57 0.22 -3.79
N TRP A 165 -6.74 0.07 -2.76
CA TRP A 165 -5.45 0.76 -2.70
C TRP A 165 -4.49 0.38 -3.84
N VAL A 166 -4.39 -0.91 -4.20
CA VAL A 166 -3.54 -1.36 -5.31
C VAL A 166 -4.03 -0.76 -6.63
N ASP A 167 -5.34 -0.78 -6.87
CA ASP A 167 -5.95 -0.25 -8.08
C ASP A 167 -5.76 1.28 -8.19
N GLU A 168 -5.95 2.01 -7.08
CA GLU A 168 -5.71 3.46 -6.99
C GLU A 168 -4.24 3.80 -7.24
N CYS A 169 -3.30 3.08 -6.62
CA CYS A 169 -1.87 3.29 -6.86
C CYS A 169 -1.47 2.95 -8.29
N GLY A 170 -2.05 1.90 -8.86
CA GLY A 170 -1.86 1.51 -10.26
C GLY A 170 -2.35 2.59 -11.22
N ALA A 171 -3.54 3.12 -10.99
CA ALA A 171 -4.10 4.22 -11.77
C ALA A 171 -3.22 5.48 -11.68
N PHE A 172 -2.76 5.83 -10.48
CA PHE A 172 -1.84 6.95 -10.28
C PHE A 172 -0.50 6.76 -11.00
N ALA A 173 0.07 5.56 -10.97
CA ALA A 173 1.30 5.24 -11.69
C ALA A 173 1.12 5.36 -13.21
N ILE A 174 0.01 4.88 -13.75
CA ILE A 174 -0.35 5.04 -15.17
C ILE A 174 -0.48 6.52 -15.53
N GLU A 175 -1.17 7.31 -14.71
CA GLU A 175 -1.33 8.74 -14.92
C GLU A 175 0.03 9.48 -14.93
N LEU A 176 0.92 9.15 -13.99
CA LEU A 176 2.28 9.70 -13.97
C LEU A 176 3.08 9.33 -15.23
N MET A 177 2.97 8.10 -15.70
CA MET A 177 3.61 7.65 -16.95
C MET A 177 3.06 8.38 -18.16
N ASN A 178 1.75 8.64 -18.20
CA ASN A 178 1.10 9.38 -19.29
C ASN A 178 1.43 10.88 -19.27
N CYS A 179 1.61 11.46 -18.08
CA CYS A 179 1.98 12.88 -17.89
C CYS A 179 3.46 13.17 -18.18
N CYS A 180 4.33 12.16 -18.19
CA CYS A 180 5.73 12.34 -18.56
C CYS A 180 5.90 12.21 -20.07
N GLU A 181 6.39 13.26 -20.74
CA GLU A 181 6.87 13.08 -22.12
C GLU A 181 7.93 11.96 -22.14
N PRO A 182 7.82 10.99 -23.07
CA PRO A 182 8.67 9.81 -23.07
C PRO A 182 10.14 10.23 -23.24
N LYS A 183 10.92 10.14 -22.16
CA LYS A 183 12.34 10.57 -22.16
C LYS A 183 13.31 9.61 -22.84
N SER A 184 12.86 8.47 -23.37
CA SER A 184 13.73 7.51 -24.04
C SER A 184 12.99 6.64 -25.05
N GLN A 185 13.52 6.54 -26.27
CA GLN A 185 13.09 5.64 -27.35
C GLN A 185 13.43 4.14 -27.11
N LEU A 186 13.69 3.73 -25.86
CA LEU A 186 14.12 2.35 -25.55
C LEU A 186 12.97 1.41 -25.16
N LEU A 187 11.74 1.90 -25.21
CA LEU A 187 10.54 1.08 -25.25
C LEU A 187 9.78 1.44 -26.52
N CYS A 188 10.34 1.10 -27.68
CA CYS A 188 9.46 0.78 -28.80
C CYS A 188 8.66 -0.45 -28.36
N PRO A 189 7.32 -0.37 -28.24
CA PRO A 189 6.55 -1.59 -28.29
C PRO A 189 6.96 -2.25 -29.61
N THR A 190 7.37 -3.51 -29.56
CA THR A 190 7.44 -4.37 -30.75
C THR A 190 6.27 -3.99 -31.63
N GLU A 191 6.55 -3.60 -32.89
CA GLU A 191 5.54 -3.19 -33.86
C GLU A 191 4.37 -4.18 -33.79
N ILE A 192 3.33 -3.80 -33.05
CA ILE A 192 2.04 -4.46 -33.13
C ILE A 192 1.61 -4.05 -34.52
N LEU A 193 1.74 -5.00 -35.46
CA LEU A 193 1.04 -4.92 -36.74
C LEU A 193 -0.35 -4.37 -36.41
N PRO A 194 -0.83 -3.30 -37.08
CA PRO A 194 -2.12 -2.71 -36.77
C PRO A 194 -3.19 -3.77 -37.04
N SER A 195 -3.51 -4.55 -36.01
CA SER A 195 -4.62 -5.47 -35.97
C SER A 195 -5.84 -4.57 -35.98
N GLU A 196 -6.44 -4.47 -37.16
CA GLU A 196 -7.78 -3.99 -37.46
C GLU A 196 -8.56 -3.53 -36.22
N TYR A 197 -8.55 -2.21 -36.02
CA TYR A 197 -9.55 -1.42 -35.31
C TYR A 197 -10.32 -2.14 -34.18
N TYR A 198 -9.80 -2.05 -32.94
CA TYR A 198 -10.69 -2.03 -31.78
C TYR A 198 -11.50 -0.73 -31.84
N SER A 199 -12.77 -0.86 -32.23
CA SER A 199 -13.73 0.24 -32.11
C SER A 199 -13.95 0.54 -30.61
N PRO A 200 -13.90 1.82 -30.17
CA PRO A 200 -14.09 2.19 -28.76
C PRO A 200 -15.38 1.67 -28.12
N ASN A 201 -16.36 1.31 -28.94
CA ASN A 201 -17.69 0.86 -28.54
C ASN A 201 -17.75 -0.61 -28.08
N THR A 202 -16.62 -1.31 -27.99
CA THR A 202 -16.59 -2.75 -27.66
C THR A 202 -16.28 -3.06 -26.20
N LEU A 203 -15.95 -2.05 -25.40
CA LEU A 203 -15.70 -2.19 -23.96
C LEU A 203 -17.00 -1.97 -23.18
N PRO A 204 -17.35 -2.80 -22.18
CA PRO A 204 -18.50 -2.56 -21.31
C PRO A 204 -18.30 -1.28 -20.49
N GLN A 205 -18.84 -0.16 -20.98
CA GLN A 205 -18.69 1.17 -20.36
C GLN A 205 -19.79 1.47 -19.33
N ASP A 206 -20.84 0.66 -19.26
CA ASP A 206 -22.03 0.93 -18.45
C ASP A 206 -21.72 1.22 -16.97
N LYS A 207 -20.76 0.48 -16.39
CA LYS A 207 -20.35 0.68 -14.98
C LYS A 207 -19.52 1.94 -14.76
N ALA A 208 -18.71 2.33 -15.75
CA ALA A 208 -17.92 3.56 -15.68
C ALA A 208 -18.84 4.77 -15.83
N MET A 209 -19.75 4.73 -16.81
CA MET A 209 -20.76 5.78 -17.01
C MET A 209 -21.64 5.99 -15.78
N GLN A 210 -22.11 4.92 -15.15
CA GLN A 210 -22.89 5.02 -13.90
C GLN A 210 -22.10 5.63 -12.75
N ARG A 211 -20.78 5.41 -12.69
CA ARG A 211 -19.91 6.02 -11.68
C ARG A 211 -19.70 7.51 -11.96
N ASP A 212 -19.46 7.87 -13.21
CA ASP A 212 -19.29 9.26 -13.65
C ASP A 212 -20.57 10.07 -13.42
N GLU A 213 -21.74 9.51 -13.74
CA GLU A 213 -23.04 10.12 -13.43
C GLU A 213 -23.22 10.35 -11.92
N ARG A 214 -22.80 9.40 -11.08
CA ARG A 214 -22.87 9.58 -9.61
C ARG A 214 -21.88 10.62 -9.11
N LEU A 215 -20.72 10.78 -9.74
CA LEU A 215 -19.75 11.83 -9.38
C LEU A 215 -20.31 13.22 -9.68
N GLU A 216 -21.00 13.41 -10.80
CA GLU A 216 -21.61 14.71 -11.13
C GLU A 216 -22.64 15.13 -10.05
N VAL A 217 -23.42 14.18 -9.53
CA VAL A 217 -24.37 14.43 -8.43
C VAL A 217 -23.64 14.80 -7.13
N VAL A 218 -22.50 14.16 -6.83
CA VAL A 218 -21.67 14.50 -5.66
C VAL A 218 -21.08 15.91 -5.80
N LYS A 219 -20.63 16.28 -7.01
CA LYS A 219 -20.14 17.62 -7.31
C LYS A 219 -21.19 18.68 -7.06
N GLU A 220 -22.37 18.52 -7.65
CA GLU A 220 -23.48 19.45 -7.46
C GLU A 220 -23.87 19.58 -5.99
N PHE A 221 -23.90 18.45 -5.25
CA PHE A 221 -24.18 18.45 -3.81
C PHE A 221 -23.16 19.25 -3.01
N LEU A 222 -21.86 19.06 -3.29
CA LEU A 222 -20.76 19.75 -2.60
C LEU A 222 -20.70 21.24 -2.94
N GLU A 223 -21.00 21.62 -4.19
CA GLU A 223 -21.03 23.02 -4.64
C GLU A 223 -22.27 23.77 -4.11
N MET A 224 -23.45 23.17 -4.22
CA MET A 224 -24.74 23.81 -3.90
C MET A 224 -25.12 23.68 -2.41
N LYS A 225 -24.46 22.77 -1.68
CA LYS A 225 -24.73 22.44 -0.26
C LYS A 225 -26.20 22.09 0.00
N LYS A 226 -26.88 21.54 -1.01
CA LYS A 226 -28.27 21.10 -0.95
C LYS A 226 -28.41 19.77 -1.69
N PRO A 227 -29.19 18.81 -1.16
CA PRO A 227 -29.50 17.58 -1.88
C PRO A 227 -30.30 17.90 -3.16
N PRO A 228 -30.07 17.17 -4.26
CA PRO A 228 -30.90 17.24 -5.46
C PRO A 228 -32.38 16.99 -5.17
N ASP A 229 -33.26 17.69 -5.89
CA ASP A 229 -34.72 17.56 -5.72
C ASP A 229 -35.20 16.18 -6.20
N GLY A 230 -35.94 15.46 -5.34
CA GLY A 230 -36.60 14.20 -5.70
C GLY A 230 -35.91 12.90 -5.25
N LEU A 231 -34.83 12.97 -4.47
CA LEU A 231 -34.18 11.80 -3.87
C LEU A 231 -34.92 11.28 -2.63
N GLU A 232 -34.97 9.96 -2.46
CA GLU A 232 -35.46 9.34 -1.23
C GLU A 232 -34.46 9.52 -0.07
N GLU A 233 -34.93 9.47 1.18
CA GLU A 233 -34.10 9.69 2.38
C GLU A 233 -32.86 8.77 2.43
N LYS A 234 -33.02 7.51 2.00
CA LYS A 234 -31.93 6.53 1.91
C LYS A 234 -30.88 6.89 0.85
N GLU A 235 -31.30 7.53 -0.24
CA GLU A 235 -30.40 7.97 -1.31
C GLU A 235 -29.62 9.20 -0.89
N ILE A 236 -30.26 10.10 -0.12
CA ILE A 236 -29.61 11.26 0.49
C ILE A 236 -28.54 10.79 1.50
N GLU A 237 -28.83 9.81 2.35
CA GLU A 237 -27.84 9.24 3.27
C GLU A 237 -26.64 8.62 2.51
N SER A 238 -26.91 7.85 1.46
CA SER A 238 -25.86 7.29 0.60
C SER A 238 -25.03 8.37 -0.09
N LEU A 239 -25.66 9.47 -0.52
CA LEU A 239 -24.99 10.61 -1.17
C LEU A 239 -24.09 11.35 -0.18
N VAL A 240 -24.57 11.60 1.04
CA VAL A 240 -23.79 12.25 2.11
C VAL A 240 -22.57 11.40 2.47
N GLN A 241 -22.74 10.09 2.64
CA GLN A 241 -21.64 9.17 2.93
C GLN A 241 -20.63 9.10 1.77
N LEU A 242 -21.09 9.17 0.53
CA LEU A 242 -20.18 9.20 -0.62
C LEU A 242 -19.41 10.52 -0.67
N ALA A 243 -20.10 11.65 -0.46
CA ALA A 243 -19.53 13.00 -0.51
C ALA A 243 -18.44 13.24 0.56
N THR A 244 -18.41 12.50 1.68
CA THR A 244 -17.30 12.63 2.67
C THR A 244 -15.94 12.21 2.11
N HIS A 245 -15.91 11.48 1.00
CA HIS A 245 -14.68 11.01 0.37
C HIS A 245 -14.10 12.03 -0.63
N TYR A 246 -14.80 13.13 -0.90
CA TYR A 246 -14.43 14.11 -1.93
C TYR A 246 -14.49 15.56 -1.40
N PHE A 247 -13.79 16.48 -2.05
CA PHE A 247 -13.87 17.91 -1.74
C PHE A 247 -13.65 18.75 -3.01
N VAL A 248 -14.46 19.79 -3.21
CA VAL A 248 -14.33 20.64 -4.42
C VAL A 248 -13.18 21.63 -4.25
N LYS A 249 -12.21 21.60 -5.17
CA LYS A 249 -11.10 22.57 -5.23
C LYS A 249 -11.08 23.27 -6.59
N GLY A 250 -11.54 24.52 -6.61
CA GLY A 250 -11.53 25.33 -7.84
C GLY A 250 -12.60 24.96 -8.87
N GLY A 251 -13.69 24.30 -8.45
CA GLY A 251 -14.78 23.87 -9.34
C GLY A 251 -14.59 22.46 -9.94
N GLU A 252 -13.61 21.73 -9.42
CA GLU A 252 -13.32 20.33 -9.76
C GLU A 252 -13.40 19.49 -8.48
N LEU A 253 -13.87 18.24 -8.62
CA LEU A 253 -13.98 17.25 -7.54
C LEU A 253 -12.63 16.65 -7.16
#